data_AF-A0A6C0DU37-F1
#
_entry.id   AF-A0A6C0DU37-F1
#
_cell.length_a   1.000
_cell.length_b   1.000
_cell.length_c   1.000
_cell.angle_alpha   90.00
_cell.angle_beta   90.00
_cell.angle_gamma   90.00
#
_symmetry.space_group_name_H-M   'P 1'
#
loop_
_entity.id
_entity.type
_entity.pdbx_description
1 polymer ?
#
loop_
_entity_poly.entity_id
_entity_poly.type
_entity_poly.pdbx_seq_one_letter_code
_entity_poly.pdbx_strand_id
1 'polypeptide(L)'
;MDPPNNLNDNYYSYNGEHYTKTFPVIWAKTHIDGTGPKNCKSCKQYGSWNGVFVAYCVSCALKYNFTRGYGIRYGIHNGEDNIFPCSDNYGTSVTNTYMKDICIDEVGDKERFVDSSQKYRFQSHNITMNKIAERNKLEYLVKLQKELDAAWELQVTWSRVRQQIEY
;
A
#
# COMPACT_ATOMS: atom_id res chain seq x y z
N MET A 1 17.55 -28.62 12.00
CA MET A 1 17.58 -27.53 12.99
C MET A 1 16.14 -27.11 13.22
N ASP A 2 15.61 -27.43 14.39
CA ASP A 2 14.28 -26.98 14.82
C ASP A 2 14.33 -25.48 15.10
N PRO A 3 13.24 -24.73 14.80
CA PRO A 3 13.23 -23.30 15.04
C PRO A 3 13.25 -23.01 16.55
N PRO A 4 14.03 -22.02 17.01
CA PRO A 4 14.05 -21.63 18.41
C PRO A 4 12.66 -21.12 18.82
N ASN A 5 12.03 -21.82 19.77
CA ASN A 5 10.79 -21.39 20.42
C ASN A 5 11.10 -20.22 21.35
N ASN A 6 11.05 -19.00 20.82
CA ASN A 6 10.84 -17.82 21.64
C ASN A 6 9.32 -17.70 21.84
N LEU A 7 8.84 -17.92 23.07
CA LEU A 7 7.41 -18.00 23.37
C LEU A 7 6.61 -16.72 23.08
N ASN A 8 7.29 -15.60 22.82
CA ASN A 8 6.68 -14.30 22.48
C ASN A 8 6.61 -14.01 20.97
N ASP A 9 7.17 -14.86 20.11
CA ASP A 9 7.20 -14.59 18.67
C ASP A 9 6.02 -15.28 17.98
N ASN A 10 5.09 -14.49 17.43
CA ASN A 10 3.93 -14.97 16.64
C ASN A 10 4.32 -15.49 15.24
N TYR A 11 5.59 -15.87 15.05
CA TYR A 11 6.17 -16.32 13.80
C TYR A 11 7.29 -17.35 14.03
N TYR A 12 7.66 -18.10 12.99
CA TYR A 12 8.82 -18.97 12.96
C TYR A 12 9.72 -18.64 11.77
N SER A 13 10.98 -19.05 11.84
CA SER A 13 11.97 -18.79 10.78
C SER A 13 12.32 -20.06 10.00
N TYR A 14 12.41 -19.95 8.68
CA TYR A 14 12.87 -21.03 7.81
C TYR A 14 13.59 -20.48 6.58
N ASN A 15 14.80 -20.98 6.31
CA ASN A 15 15.63 -20.59 5.16
C ASN A 15 15.86 -19.08 4.99
N GLY A 16 16.00 -18.37 6.11
CA GLY A 16 16.21 -16.92 6.16
C GLY A 16 14.95 -16.06 6.01
N GLU A 17 13.77 -16.67 5.95
CA GLU A 17 12.48 -15.98 5.88
C GLU A 17 11.67 -16.24 7.16
N HIS A 18 10.81 -15.29 7.53
CA HIS A 18 9.91 -15.42 8.66
C HIS A 18 8.48 -15.73 8.18
N TYR A 19 7.78 -16.60 8.89
CA TYR A 19 6.44 -17.08 8.54
C TYR A 19 5.54 -17.00 9.77
N THR A 20 4.27 -16.67 9.61
CA THR A 20 3.34 -16.71 10.75
C THR A 20 3.32 -18.07 11.42
N LYS A 21 3.07 -18.12 12.72
CA LYS A 21 3.11 -19.36 13.52
C LYS A 21 2.19 -20.46 12.98
N THR A 22 1.09 -20.09 12.37
CA THR A 22 0.08 -20.99 11.78
C THR A 22 0.33 -21.28 10.29
N PHE A 23 1.32 -20.64 9.66
CA PHE A 23 1.71 -20.97 8.28
C PHE A 23 2.18 -22.44 8.23
N PRO A 24 1.67 -23.26 7.29
CA PRO A 24 2.05 -24.67 7.25
C PRO A 24 3.54 -24.83 6.94
N VAL A 25 4.27 -25.48 7.86
CA VAL A 25 5.71 -25.74 7.72
C VAL A 25 6.02 -26.45 6.40
N ILE A 26 5.16 -27.38 5.98
CA ILE A 26 5.35 -28.08 4.70
C ILE A 26 5.26 -27.12 3.50
N TRP A 27 4.41 -26.09 3.55
CA TRP A 27 4.33 -25.09 2.48
C TRP A 27 5.56 -24.18 2.45
N ALA A 28 6.10 -23.82 3.62
CA ALA A 28 7.35 -23.05 3.71
C ALA A 28 8.54 -23.83 3.14
N LYS A 29 8.52 -25.16 3.26
CA LYS A 29 9.54 -26.07 2.70
C LYS A 29 9.34 -26.38 1.21
N THR A 30 8.11 -26.24 0.70
CA THR A 30 7.72 -26.68 -0.66
C THR A 30 7.14 -25.52 -1.47
N HIS A 31 7.88 -24.41 -1.52
CA HIS A 31 7.54 -23.36 -2.48
C HIS A 31 7.90 -23.83 -3.89
N ILE A 32 6.97 -23.69 -4.83
CA ILE A 32 7.23 -23.74 -6.27
C ILE A 32 8.20 -22.61 -6.63
N ASP A 33 9.11 -22.86 -7.56
CA ASP A 33 10.08 -21.87 -8.02
C ASP A 33 9.41 -20.56 -8.48
N GLY A 34 10.01 -19.45 -8.07
CA GLY A 34 9.47 -18.11 -8.30
C GLY A 34 8.21 -17.77 -7.47
N THR A 35 7.91 -18.51 -6.39
CA THR A 35 6.84 -18.18 -5.43
C THR A 35 7.38 -17.94 -4.03
N GLY A 36 6.55 -17.32 -3.18
CA GLY A 36 6.88 -17.09 -1.76
C GLY A 36 7.76 -15.86 -1.51
N PRO A 37 8.05 -15.56 -0.23
CA PRO A 37 8.68 -14.29 0.18
C PRO A 37 10.10 -14.11 -0.34
N LYS A 38 10.85 -15.21 -0.51
CA LYS A 38 12.24 -15.17 -1.01
C LYS A 38 12.34 -14.89 -2.50
N ASN A 39 11.47 -15.53 -3.30
CA ASN A 39 11.62 -15.60 -4.75
C ASN A 39 10.58 -14.78 -5.53
N CYS A 40 9.54 -14.24 -4.87
CA CYS A 40 8.52 -13.42 -5.51
C CYS A 40 8.48 -12.01 -4.90
N LYS A 41 8.79 -11.00 -5.72
CA LYS A 41 8.77 -9.58 -5.30
C LYS A 41 7.42 -9.15 -4.73
N SER A 42 6.31 -9.58 -5.33
CA SER A 42 4.97 -9.24 -4.83
C SER A 42 4.65 -9.91 -3.49
N CYS A 43 5.08 -11.17 -3.28
CA CYS A 43 4.93 -11.83 -1.98
C CYS A 43 5.78 -11.15 -0.91
N LYS A 44 7.00 -10.74 -1.27
CA LYS A 44 7.89 -10.00 -0.37
C LYS A 44 7.33 -8.63 0.02
N GLN A 45 6.77 -7.91 -0.95
CA GLN A 45 6.33 -6.52 -0.78
C GLN A 45 4.93 -6.40 -0.17
N TYR A 46 4.00 -7.27 -0.60
CA TYR A 46 2.60 -7.18 -0.21
C TYR A 46 2.18 -8.30 0.72
N GLY A 47 2.81 -9.47 0.58
CA GLY A 47 2.50 -10.70 1.32
C GLY A 47 3.22 -10.87 2.63
N SER A 48 3.95 -9.84 3.06
CA SER A 48 4.66 -9.80 4.34
C SER A 48 4.12 -8.66 5.19
N TRP A 49 4.10 -8.86 6.50
CA TRP A 49 3.72 -7.89 7.50
C TRP A 49 4.76 -7.88 8.63
N ASN A 50 5.36 -6.72 8.90
CA ASN A 50 6.49 -6.55 9.83
C ASN A 50 7.59 -7.60 9.60
N GLY A 51 7.94 -7.82 8.33
CA GLY A 51 8.98 -8.77 7.92
C GLY A 51 8.58 -10.25 8.01
N VAL A 52 7.33 -10.55 8.41
CA VAL A 52 6.79 -11.92 8.49
C VAL A 52 5.87 -12.19 7.32
N PHE A 53 6.14 -13.28 6.60
CA PHE A 53 5.29 -13.74 5.51
C PHE A 53 3.95 -14.26 6.03
N VAL A 54 2.89 -13.68 5.49
CA VAL A 54 1.50 -13.84 5.93
C VAL A 54 0.59 -14.27 4.78
N ALA A 55 0.91 -13.95 3.52
CA ALA A 55 0.05 -14.33 2.40
C ALA A 55 0.78 -14.42 1.06
N TYR A 56 0.43 -15.38 0.21
CA TYR A 56 0.83 -15.36 -1.20
C TYR A 56 0.16 -14.23 -1.97
N CYS A 57 0.82 -13.68 -3.00
CA CYS A 57 0.13 -12.83 -3.97
C CYS A 57 -0.78 -13.66 -4.89
N VAL A 58 -1.77 -13.03 -5.55
CA VAL A 58 -2.71 -13.72 -6.47
C VAL A 58 -1.99 -14.56 -7.53
N SER A 59 -0.89 -14.04 -8.12
CA SER A 59 -0.13 -14.79 -9.14
C SER A 59 0.55 -16.03 -8.58
N CYS A 60 1.01 -16.00 -7.33
CA CYS A 60 1.58 -17.19 -6.67
C CYS A 60 0.47 -18.15 -6.26
N ALA A 61 -0.64 -17.64 -5.73
CA ALA A 61 -1.81 -18.44 -5.39
C ALA A 61 -2.36 -19.22 -6.60
N LEU A 62 -2.41 -18.59 -7.77
CA LEU A 62 -2.80 -19.23 -9.03
C LEU A 62 -1.89 -20.42 -9.39
N LYS A 63 -0.57 -20.33 -9.16
CA LYS A 63 0.36 -21.44 -9.38
C LYS A 63 0.09 -22.64 -8.46
N TYR A 64 -0.59 -22.43 -7.34
CA TYR A 64 -1.08 -23.49 -6.45
C TYR A 64 -2.55 -23.84 -6.68
N ASN A 65 -3.16 -23.42 -7.80
CA ASN A 65 -4.59 -23.57 -8.07
C ASN A 65 -5.46 -23.09 -6.90
N PHE A 66 -5.04 -22.02 -6.22
CA PHE A 66 -5.71 -21.42 -5.05
C PHE A 66 -5.87 -22.34 -3.84
N THR A 67 -5.24 -23.52 -3.83
CA THR A 67 -5.28 -24.47 -2.69
C THR A 67 -4.61 -23.93 -1.43
N ARG A 68 -3.75 -22.91 -1.57
CA ARG A 68 -3.06 -22.19 -0.48
C ARG A 68 -3.68 -20.81 -0.21
N GLY A 69 -4.98 -20.68 -0.48
CA GLY A 69 -5.70 -19.40 -0.50
C GLY A 69 -5.62 -18.71 -1.87
N TYR A 70 -6.52 -17.74 -2.07
CA TYR A 70 -6.69 -16.98 -3.31
C TYR A 70 -5.61 -15.91 -3.51
N GLY A 71 -4.80 -15.69 -2.46
CA GLY A 71 -3.75 -14.69 -2.42
C GLY A 71 -4.28 -13.27 -2.32
N ILE A 72 -3.35 -12.33 -2.15
CA ILE A 72 -3.64 -10.91 -2.01
C ILE A 72 -3.21 -10.14 -3.26
N ARG A 73 -3.99 -9.12 -3.63
CA ARG A 73 -3.76 -8.30 -4.83
C ARG A 73 -3.07 -6.98 -4.50
N TYR A 74 -3.50 -6.31 -3.44
CA TYR A 74 -3.04 -4.98 -3.04
C TYR A 74 -2.73 -4.96 -1.55
N GLY A 75 -1.49 -5.28 -1.19
CA GLY A 75 -0.99 -5.14 0.19
C GLY A 75 -1.85 -5.83 1.27
N ILE A 76 -1.48 -5.54 2.51
CA ILE A 76 -2.34 -5.74 3.67
C ILE A 76 -2.63 -4.33 4.14
N HIS A 77 -3.86 -3.89 3.93
CA HIS A 77 -4.28 -2.53 4.23
C HIS A 77 -5.39 -2.55 5.28
N ASN A 78 -5.49 -1.44 6.03
CA ASN A 78 -6.67 -1.07 6.81
C ASN A 78 -7.54 -0.16 5.91
N GLY A 79 -8.16 -0.70 4.86
CA GLY A 79 -9.09 -0.03 3.94
C GLY A 79 -9.46 -0.84 2.68
N GLU A 80 -10.73 -1.25 2.62
CA GLU A 80 -11.56 -1.80 1.52
C GLU A 80 -11.15 -3.05 0.72
N ASP A 81 -9.89 -3.51 0.72
CA ASP A 81 -9.48 -4.82 0.14
C ASP A 81 -8.84 -5.76 1.21
N ASN A 82 -9.35 -5.66 2.44
CA ASN A 82 -8.62 -5.85 3.69
C ASN A 82 -8.52 -7.27 4.24
N ILE A 83 -7.30 -7.70 4.56
CA ILE A 83 -7.10 -8.46 5.79
C ILE A 83 -7.29 -7.45 6.92
N PHE A 84 -8.49 -7.39 7.49
CA PHE A 84 -8.79 -6.48 8.60
C PHE A 84 -7.95 -6.85 9.82
N PRO A 85 -7.38 -5.85 10.52
CA PRO A 85 -6.79 -6.05 11.81
C PRO A 85 -7.91 -6.39 12.79
N CYS A 86 -8.07 -7.69 13.02
CA CYS A 86 -8.67 -8.25 14.21
C CYS A 86 -10.16 -7.88 14.35
N SER A 87 -11.03 -8.85 13.99
CA SER A 87 -12.50 -8.81 13.97
C SER A 87 -13.16 -8.10 12.78
N ASP A 88 -13.90 -8.94 12.03
CA ASP A 88 -15.21 -8.69 11.41
C ASP A 88 -15.30 -9.38 10.04
N ASN A 89 -15.55 -10.70 10.07
CA ASN A 89 -16.27 -11.57 9.11
C ASN A 89 -16.26 -11.33 7.58
N TYR A 90 -15.42 -10.47 7.03
CA TYR A 90 -15.19 -10.29 5.60
C TYR A 90 -13.82 -10.84 5.25
N GLY A 91 -13.63 -12.12 5.53
CA GLY A 91 -12.37 -12.80 5.34
C GLY A 91 -11.99 -12.87 3.88
N THR A 92 -10.86 -12.27 3.50
CA THR A 92 -10.12 -12.77 2.33
C THR A 92 -9.90 -14.27 2.52
N SER A 93 -9.86 -15.06 1.45
CA SER A 93 -9.77 -16.53 1.63
C SER A 93 -8.59 -16.98 2.50
N VAL A 94 -7.53 -16.17 2.58
CA VAL A 94 -6.32 -16.51 3.32
C VAL A 94 -6.61 -16.58 4.82
N THR A 95 -7.47 -15.69 5.33
CA THR A 95 -7.98 -15.70 6.72
C THR A 95 -8.86 -16.91 7.03
N ASN A 96 -9.39 -17.59 6.01
CA ASN A 96 -10.08 -18.88 6.15
C ASN A 96 -9.14 -20.09 6.04
N THR A 97 -7.83 -19.87 5.90
CA THR A 97 -6.82 -20.92 5.78
C THR A 97 -5.82 -20.87 6.94
N TYR A 98 -4.56 -20.56 6.65
CA TYR A 98 -3.49 -20.50 7.64
C TYR A 98 -3.40 -19.15 8.36
N MET A 99 -4.15 -18.13 7.93
CA MET A 99 -4.29 -16.89 8.71
C MET A 99 -5.49 -16.88 9.65
N LYS A 100 -6.16 -18.03 9.79
CA LYS A 100 -7.28 -18.15 10.71
C LYS A 100 -6.81 -17.87 12.14
N ASP A 101 -7.58 -17.05 12.84
CA ASP A 101 -7.35 -16.67 14.24
C ASP A 101 -6.05 -15.87 14.48
N ILE A 102 -5.41 -15.33 13.42
CA ILE A 102 -4.28 -14.41 13.57
C ILE A 102 -4.77 -12.97 13.57
N CYS A 103 -4.42 -12.24 14.64
CA CYS A 103 -4.48 -10.77 14.65
C CYS A 103 -3.23 -10.22 13.96
N ILE A 104 -3.38 -9.62 12.77
CA ILE A 104 -2.25 -9.13 11.96
C ILE A 104 -1.43 -8.06 12.68
N ASP A 105 -2.05 -7.31 13.58
CA ASP A 105 -1.39 -6.31 14.42
C ASP A 105 -0.43 -6.93 15.44
N GLU A 106 -0.54 -8.23 15.71
CA GLU A 106 0.36 -8.96 16.61
C GLU A 106 1.44 -9.73 15.83
N VAL A 107 1.45 -9.66 14.50
CA VAL A 107 2.41 -10.38 13.66
C VAL A 107 3.69 -9.59 13.48
N GLY A 108 4.81 -10.27 13.73
CA GLY A 108 6.16 -9.78 13.47
C GLY A 108 6.67 -8.75 14.47
N ASP A 109 7.90 -8.31 14.25
CA ASP A 109 8.59 -7.37 15.12
C ASP A 109 8.50 -5.96 14.51
N LYS A 110 7.59 -5.14 15.03
CA LYS A 110 7.34 -3.76 14.58
C LYS A 110 8.55 -2.84 14.80
N GLU A 111 9.40 -3.15 15.76
CA GLU A 111 10.56 -2.32 16.11
C GLU A 111 11.72 -2.61 15.16
N ARG A 112 11.87 -3.88 14.75
CA ARG A 112 12.97 -4.34 13.90
C ARG A 112 12.64 -4.33 12.41
N PHE A 113 11.38 -4.53 12.05
CA PHE A 113 10.92 -4.61 10.66
C PHE A 113 9.76 -3.65 10.42
N VAL A 114 10.06 -2.43 10.00
CA VAL A 114 9.05 -1.50 9.49
C VAL A 114 8.73 -1.90 8.06
N ASP A 115 7.54 -2.47 7.84
CA ASP A 115 7.22 -3.05 6.54
C ASP A 115 7.24 -2.01 5.40
N SER A 116 7.66 -2.47 4.23
CA SER A 116 7.72 -1.70 2.99
C SER A 116 6.37 -1.14 2.57
N SER A 117 5.26 -1.78 2.95
CA SER A 117 3.90 -1.30 2.71
C SER A 117 3.61 0.02 3.45
N GLN A 118 4.12 0.20 4.68
CA GLN A 118 4.06 1.49 5.37
C GLN A 118 4.94 2.53 4.68
N LYS A 119 6.16 2.15 4.27
CA LYS A 119 7.08 3.04 3.55
C LYS A 119 6.51 3.53 2.21
N TYR A 120 5.83 2.66 1.47
CA TYR A 120 5.10 3.01 0.25
C TYR A 120 3.91 3.94 0.53
N ARG A 121 3.22 3.77 1.66
CA ARG A 121 2.09 4.64 2.08
C ARG A 121 2.54 6.09 2.29
N PHE A 122 3.69 6.30 2.94
CA PHE A 122 4.25 7.64 3.08
C PHE A 122 4.65 8.25 1.74
N GLN A 123 5.25 7.46 0.85
CA GLN A 123 5.68 7.95 -0.46
C GLN A 123 4.49 8.27 -1.38
N SER A 124 3.48 7.40 -1.46
CA SER A 124 2.31 7.61 -2.31
C SER A 124 1.43 8.76 -1.82
N HIS A 125 1.26 8.90 -0.50
CA HIS A 125 0.58 10.03 0.11
C HIS A 125 1.30 11.35 -0.19
N ASN A 126 2.63 11.39 -0.03
CA ASN A 126 3.43 12.58 -0.36
C ASN A 126 3.32 12.97 -1.85
N ILE A 127 3.37 12.01 -2.77
CA ILE A 127 3.19 12.27 -4.21
C ILE A 127 1.81 12.86 -4.49
N THR A 128 0.76 12.33 -3.85
CA THR A 128 -0.62 12.79 -4.05
C THR A 128 -0.80 14.21 -3.52
N MET A 129 -0.27 14.51 -2.32
CA MET A 129 -0.32 15.84 -1.72
C MET A 129 0.44 16.87 -2.56
N ASN A 130 1.61 16.52 -3.11
CA ASN A 130 2.36 17.40 -4.00
C ASN A 130 1.58 17.73 -5.28
N LYS A 131 0.92 16.74 -5.90
CA LYS A 131 0.07 16.98 -7.09
C LYS A 131 -1.13 17.88 -6.77
N ILE A 132 -1.75 17.71 -5.61
CA ILE A 132 -2.85 18.59 -5.16
C ILE A 132 -2.33 20.01 -4.95
N ALA A 133 -1.17 20.17 -4.30
CA ALA A 133 -0.57 21.48 -4.09
C ALA A 133 -0.22 22.19 -5.42
N GLU A 134 0.35 21.47 -6.38
CA GLU A 134 0.65 22.00 -7.72
C GLU A 134 -0.62 22.41 -8.47
N ARG A 135 -1.68 21.59 -8.42
CA ARG A 135 -2.97 21.92 -9.03
C ARG A 135 -3.57 23.20 -8.43
N ASN A 136 -3.60 23.29 -7.09
CA ASN A 136 -4.13 24.46 -6.40
C ASN A 136 -3.33 25.73 -6.75
N LYS A 137 -2.00 25.61 -6.87
CA LYS A 137 -1.15 26.71 -7.32
C LYS A 137 -1.48 27.15 -8.75
N LEU A 138 -1.70 26.20 -9.66
CA LEU A 138 -2.06 26.49 -11.04
C LEU A 138 -3.42 27.17 -11.14
N GLU A 139 -4.43 26.69 -10.40
CA GLU A 139 -5.77 27.27 -10.35
C GLU A 139 -5.73 28.72 -9.84
N TYR A 140 -4.90 29.00 -8.83
CA TYR A 140 -4.68 30.37 -8.33
C TYR A 140 -4.05 31.29 -9.38
N LEU A 141 -3.02 30.82 -10.11
CA LEU A 141 -2.36 31.61 -11.15
C LEU A 141 -3.30 31.90 -12.33
N VAL A 142 -4.13 30.93 -12.74
CA VAL A 142 -5.15 31.12 -13.78
C VAL A 142 -6.18 32.17 -13.36
N LYS A 143 -6.57 32.19 -12.08
CA LYS A 143 -7.47 33.22 -11.56
C LYS A 143 -6.83 34.62 -11.63
N LEU A 144 -5.58 34.76 -11.18
CA LEU A 144 -4.84 36.02 -11.25
C LEU A 144 -4.68 36.53 -12.68
N GLN A 145 -4.40 35.64 -13.64
CA GLN A 145 -4.27 36.03 -15.04
C GLN A 145 -5.57 36.63 -15.58
N LYS A 146 -6.72 36.02 -15.27
CA LYS A 146 -8.02 36.54 -15.69
C LYS A 146 -8.32 37.92 -15.11
N GLU A 147 -7.95 38.16 -13.85
CA GLU A 147 -8.11 39.46 -13.21
C GLU A 147 -7.22 40.53 -13.85
N LEU A 148 -5.99 40.15 -14.21
CA LEU A 148 -5.04 41.03 -14.91
C LEU A 148 -5.54 41.39 -16.31
N ASP A 149 -6.02 40.41 -17.08
CA ASP A 149 -6.56 40.62 -18.42
C ASP A 149 -7.80 41.54 -18.36
N ALA A 150 -8.69 41.33 -17.39
CA ALA A 150 -9.86 42.19 -17.20
C ALA A 150 -9.47 43.64 -16.83
N ALA A 151 -8.45 43.83 -15.99
CA ALA A 151 -7.94 45.14 -15.65
C ALA A 151 -7.32 45.86 -16.85
N TRP A 152 -6.59 45.13 -17.69
CA TRP A 152 -6.02 45.65 -18.94
C TRP A 152 -7.10 46.15 -19.91
N GLU A 153 -8.15 45.35 -20.15
CA GLU A 153 -9.27 45.74 -21.02
C GLU A 153 -9.99 47.00 -20.53
N LEU A 154 -10.18 47.12 -19.22
CA LEU A 154 -10.73 48.34 -18.62
C LEU A 154 -9.82 49.55 -18.88
N GLN A 155 -8.50 49.41 -18.68
CA GLN A 155 -7.54 50.48 -18.92
C GLN A 155 -7.51 50.94 -20.39
N VAL A 156 -7.55 49.99 -21.33
CA VAL A 156 -7.63 50.27 -22.77
C VAL A 156 -8.92 51.02 -23.09
N THR A 157 -10.05 50.58 -22.54
CA THR A 157 -11.36 51.22 -22.73
C THR A 157 -11.37 52.64 -22.20
N TRP A 158 -10.87 52.88 -20.99
CA TRP A 158 -10.75 54.21 -20.41
C TRP A 158 -9.87 55.14 -21.25
N SER A 159 -8.77 54.63 -21.79
CA SER A 159 -7.85 55.40 -22.64
C SER A 159 -8.53 55.86 -23.94
N ARG A 160 -9.33 54.98 -24.57
CA ARG A 160 -10.12 55.33 -25.77
C ARG A 160 -11.18 56.39 -25.48
N VAL A 161 -11.89 56.27 -24.36
CA VAL A 161 -12.92 57.25 -23.96
C VAL A 161 -12.30 58.63 -23.73
N ARG A 162 -11.13 58.71 -23.08
CA ARG A 162 -10.43 59.99 -22.87
C ARG A 162 -10.07 60.67 -24.19
N GLN A 163 -9.54 59.92 -25.16
CA GLN A 163 -9.20 60.47 -26.48
C GLN A 163 -10.42 61.06 -27.18
N GLN A 164 -11.61 60.48 -27.03
CA GLN A 164 -12.84 61.01 -27.65
C GLN A 164 -13.38 62.29 -27.01
N ILE A 165 -13.04 62.56 -25.74
CA ILE A 165 -13.48 63.76 -25.02
C ILE A 165 -12.56 64.95 -25.31
N GLU A 166 -11.32 64.69 -25.73
CA GLU A 166 -10.30 65.72 -26.01
C GLU A 166 -10.35 66.30 -27.44
N TYR A 167 -11.27 65.82 -28.31
CA TYR A 167 -11.55 66.35 -29.65
C TYR A 167 -12.93 67.00 -29.73
#